data_AF-A0AAD0U577-F1
#
_entry.id   AF-A0AAD0U577-F1
#
_cell.length_a   1.000
_cell.length_b   1.000
_cell.length_c   1.000
_cell.angle_alpha   90.00
_cell.angle_beta   90.00
_cell.angle_gamma   90.00
#
_symmetry.space_group_name_H-M   'P 1'
#
loop_
_entity.id
_entity.type
_entity.pdbx_description
1 polymer ?
#
loop_
_entity_poly.entity_id
_entity_poly.type
_entity_poly.pdbx_seq_one_letter_code
_entity_poly.pdbx_strand_id
1 'polypeptide(L)'
;MDDVLCDYSSKIVEEKNKSPETLYPQSLPGFFRGLKPIEGAIDAVKQLRSHKGFDVYILTAPSTKNPLSYTEKRLWIEDKLGYEMTTNLIICSHKGLLKGDILIDDHASGRGQELFEGKLIHFGQEDYPDWETVLNTLSGLLE
;
A
#
# COMPACT_ATOMS: atom_id res chain seq x y z
N MET A 1 0.60 0.08 -0.86
CA MET A 1 -0.75 0.64 -0.57
C MET A 1 -1.77 -0.17 -1.36
N ASP A 2 -1.79 -0.03 -2.68
CA ASP A 2 -2.57 -0.90 -3.56
C ASP A 2 -2.18 -2.36 -3.27
N ASP A 3 -3.18 -3.23 -3.12
CA ASP A 3 -3.12 -4.67 -2.82
C ASP A 3 -2.27 -5.09 -1.60
N VAL A 4 -1.88 -4.12 -0.76
CA VAL A 4 -1.23 -4.33 0.54
C VAL A 4 -2.10 -3.77 1.67
N LEU A 5 -2.55 -2.52 1.53
CA LEU A 5 -3.42 -1.83 2.48
C LEU A 5 -4.86 -1.74 1.99
N CYS A 6 -5.05 -1.65 0.67
CA CYS A 6 -6.36 -1.48 0.06
C CYS A 6 -6.50 -2.33 -1.20
N ASP A 7 -7.67 -2.93 -1.39
CA ASP A 7 -7.99 -3.86 -2.45
C ASP A 7 -8.22 -3.13 -3.78
N TYR A 8 -7.12 -2.97 -4.52
CA TYR A 8 -7.08 -2.32 -5.83
C TYR A 8 -7.54 -3.30 -6.92
N SER A 9 -7.02 -4.53 -6.88
CA SER A 9 -7.28 -5.54 -7.91
C SER A 9 -8.76 -5.91 -7.99
N SER A 10 -9.45 -6.17 -6.87
CA SER A 10 -10.88 -6.47 -6.91
C SER A 10 -11.69 -5.26 -7.38
N LYS A 11 -11.26 -4.03 -7.02
CA LYS A 11 -11.94 -2.81 -7.48
C LYS A 11 -11.85 -2.64 -9.00
N ILE A 12 -10.69 -2.93 -9.60
CA ILE A 12 -10.55 -2.94 -11.06
C ILE A 12 -11.52 -3.93 -11.71
N VAL A 13 -11.61 -5.16 -11.17
CA VAL A 13 -12.53 -6.18 -11.68
C VAL A 13 -13.99 -5.75 -11.53
N GLU A 14 -14.37 -5.20 -10.38
CA GLU A 14 -15.72 -4.68 -10.12
C GLU A 14 -16.12 -3.60 -11.13
N GLU A 15 -15.27 -2.60 -11.35
CA GLU A 15 -15.57 -1.51 -12.28
C GLU A 15 -15.60 -1.98 -13.74
N LYS A 16 -14.73 -2.91 -14.13
CA LYS A 16 -14.77 -3.52 -15.48
C LYS A 16 -16.03 -4.36 -15.70
N ASN A 17 -16.53 -5.04 -14.67
CA ASN A 17 -17.78 -5.79 -14.78
C ASN A 17 -19.00 -4.86 -14.91
N LYS A 18 -18.95 -3.67 -14.29
CA LYS A 18 -20.01 -2.66 -14.39
C LYS A 18 -19.99 -1.92 -15.73
N SER A 19 -18.81 -1.57 -16.22
CA SER A 19 -18.60 -0.74 -17.40
C SER A 19 -17.39 -1.23 -18.21
N PRO A 20 -17.54 -2.33 -18.99
CA PRO A 20 -16.44 -2.96 -19.72
C PRO A 20 -15.72 -2.06 -20.72
N GLU A 21 -16.40 -1.02 -21.22
CA GLU A 21 -15.87 0.00 -22.12
C GLU A 21 -14.88 0.96 -21.43
N THR A 22 -14.88 1.01 -20.10
CA THR A 22 -13.95 1.84 -19.32
C THR A 22 -12.57 1.20 -19.33
N LEU A 23 -11.70 1.66 -20.23
CA LEU A 23 -10.33 1.15 -20.39
C LEU A 23 -9.46 1.33 -19.13
N TYR A 24 -9.68 2.42 -18.38
CA TYR A 24 -8.89 2.78 -17.20
C TYR A 24 -9.80 3.09 -16.01
N PRO A 25 -10.38 2.08 -15.32
CA PRO A 25 -11.26 2.33 -14.19
C PRO A 25 -10.62 3.18 -13.08
N GLN A 26 -9.30 3.01 -12.88
CA GLN A 26 -8.50 3.78 -11.94
C GLN A 26 -8.35 5.27 -12.29
N SER A 27 -8.85 5.73 -13.45
CA SER A 27 -8.94 7.16 -13.77
C SER A 27 -10.27 7.80 -13.35
N LEU A 28 -11.24 7.01 -12.92
CA LEU A 28 -12.53 7.53 -12.46
C LEU A 28 -12.36 8.32 -11.14
N PRO A 29 -12.99 9.50 -11.00
CA PRO A 29 -12.99 10.22 -9.74
C PRO A 29 -13.55 9.36 -8.60
N GLY A 30 -12.87 9.40 -7.46
CA GLY A 30 -13.20 8.63 -6.27
C GLY A 30 -12.70 7.18 -6.29
N PHE A 31 -12.04 6.72 -7.35
CA PHE A 31 -11.55 5.34 -7.44
C PHE A 31 -10.61 4.98 -6.28
N PHE A 32 -9.55 5.78 -6.06
CA PHE A 32 -8.54 5.45 -5.04
C PHE A 32 -9.08 5.70 -3.63
N ARG A 33 -9.85 6.76 -3.43
CA ARG A 33 -10.47 7.06 -2.13
C ARG A 33 -11.50 5.99 -1.74
N GLY A 34 -12.16 5.38 -2.72
CA GLY A 34 -13.18 4.35 -2.54
C GLY A 34 -12.65 2.92 -2.35
N LEU A 35 -11.33 2.70 -2.37
CA LEU A 35 -10.76 1.36 -2.18
C LEU A 35 -11.09 0.81 -0.79
N LYS A 36 -11.50 -0.46 -0.73
CA LYS A 36 -11.74 -1.14 0.54
C LYS A 36 -10.39 -1.53 1.16
N PRO A 37 -10.23 -1.45 2.50
CA PRO A 37 -9.03 -1.97 3.13
C PRO A 37 -8.89 -3.48 2.89
N ILE A 38 -7.64 -3.95 2.76
CA ILE A 38 -7.31 -5.38 2.85
C ILE A 38 -7.58 -5.85 4.28
N GLU A 39 -8.01 -7.10 4.45
CA GLU A 39 -8.25 -7.70 5.76
C GLU A 39 -7.01 -7.63 6.65
N GLY A 40 -7.18 -7.25 7.92
CA GLY A 40 -6.09 -7.06 8.88
C GLY A 40 -5.22 -5.82 8.67
N ALA A 41 -5.25 -5.16 7.50
CA ALA A 41 -4.30 -4.10 7.15
C ALA A 41 -4.32 -2.90 8.09
N ILE A 42 -5.52 -2.41 8.42
CA ILE A 42 -5.67 -1.22 9.28
C ILE A 42 -5.16 -1.49 10.69
N ASP A 43 -5.46 -2.68 11.23
CA ASP A 43 -5.03 -3.05 12.57
C ASP A 43 -3.54 -3.40 12.61
N ALA A 44 -3.00 -4.00 11.56
CA ALA A 44 -1.56 -4.21 11.42
C ALA A 44 -0.77 -2.90 11.44
N VAL A 45 -1.21 -1.89 10.68
CA VAL A 45 -0.57 -0.56 10.71
C VAL A 45 -0.65 0.05 12.11
N LYS A 46 -1.78 -0.06 12.81
CA LYS A 46 -1.90 0.44 14.19
C LYS A 46 -0.97 -0.29 15.16
N GLN A 47 -0.84 -1.62 15.04
CA GLN A 47 0.06 -2.42 15.86
C GLN A 47 1.53 -2.05 15.62
N LEU A 48 1.95 -1.94 14.35
CA LEU A 48 3.31 -1.53 14.01
C LEU A 48 3.62 -0.13 14.52
N ARG A 49 2.67 0.81 14.41
CA ARG A 49 2.84 2.19 14.90
C ARG A 49 2.92 2.30 16.42
N SER A 50 2.27 1.41 17.17
CA SER A 50 2.33 1.43 18.63
C SER A 50 3.60 0.77 19.17
N HIS A 51 4.32 0.02 18.32
CA HIS A 51 5.55 -0.66 18.68
C HIS A 51 6.76 0.28 18.55
N LYS A 52 7.58 0.37 19.61
CA LYS A 52 8.73 1.29 19.67
C LYS A 52 9.88 0.96 18.72
N GLY A 53 9.90 -0.26 18.19
CA GLY A 53 10.92 -0.74 17.25
C GLY A 53 10.64 -0.42 15.78
N PHE A 54 9.52 0.24 15.45
CA PHE A 54 9.16 0.54 14.07
C PHE A 54 8.84 2.01 13.85
N ASP A 55 9.52 2.60 12.87
CA ASP A 55 9.11 3.86 12.25
C ASP A 55 8.28 3.56 11.00
N VAL A 56 6.96 3.72 11.10
CA VAL A 56 6.03 3.31 10.03
C VAL A 56 5.77 4.44 9.05
N TYR A 57 6.05 4.20 7.77
CA TYR A 57 5.73 5.07 6.65
C TYR A 57 4.85 4.35 5.63
N ILE A 58 3.99 5.11 4.96
CA ILE A 58 3.23 4.59 3.81
C ILE A 58 3.90 5.04 2.53
N LEU A 59 4.44 4.09 1.77
CA LEU A 59 5.04 4.34 0.47
C LEU A 59 4.10 3.87 -0.65
N THR A 60 3.78 4.74 -1.59
CA THR A 60 2.94 4.39 -2.75
C THR A 60 3.42 5.06 -4.03
N ALA A 61 3.31 4.33 -5.15
CA ALA A 61 3.48 4.91 -6.47
C ALA A 61 2.18 5.58 -6.94
N PRO A 62 2.24 6.79 -7.51
CA PRO A 62 1.07 7.41 -8.10
C PRO A 62 0.77 6.83 -9.49
N SER A 63 -0.48 6.98 -9.94
CA SER A 63 -0.81 6.85 -11.35
C SER A 63 -0.43 8.16 -12.04
N THR A 64 0.74 8.21 -12.69
CA THR A 64 1.29 9.46 -13.25
C THR A 64 0.43 10.08 -14.36
N LYS A 65 -0.45 9.29 -14.99
CA LYS A 65 -1.44 9.78 -15.97
C LYS A 65 -2.76 10.24 -15.34
N ASN A 66 -3.00 9.94 -14.05
CA ASN A 66 -4.17 10.38 -13.30
C ASN A 66 -3.74 11.25 -12.10
N PRO A 67 -3.75 12.58 -12.23
CA PRO A 67 -3.42 13.50 -11.14
C PRO A 67 -4.31 13.34 -9.89
N LEU A 68 -5.54 12.84 -10.03
CA LEU A 68 -6.41 12.61 -8.87
C LEU A 68 -5.85 11.51 -7.96
N SER A 69 -5.04 10.59 -8.48
CA SER A 69 -4.44 9.51 -7.68
C SER A 69 -3.59 10.03 -6.52
N TYR A 70 -2.94 11.19 -6.66
CA TYR A 70 -2.15 11.80 -5.59
C TYR A 70 -3.05 12.24 -4.43
N THR A 71 -4.06 13.04 -4.75
CA THR A 71 -5.01 13.58 -3.76
C THR A 71 -5.81 12.46 -3.11
N GLU A 72 -6.36 11.54 -3.90
CA GLU A 72 -7.24 10.49 -3.39
C GLU A 72 -6.51 9.46 -2.55
N LYS A 73 -5.26 9.11 -2.88
CA LYS A 73 -4.45 8.25 -2.01
C LYS A 73 -4.19 8.92 -0.67
N ARG A 74 -3.87 10.21 -0.63
CA ARG A 74 -3.72 10.94 0.64
C ARG A 74 -5.02 11.00 1.43
N LEU A 75 -6.16 11.23 0.78
CA LEU A 75 -7.48 11.23 1.43
C LEU A 75 -7.83 9.85 1.98
N TRP A 76 -7.51 8.77 1.26
CA TRP A 76 -7.69 7.40 1.74
C TRP A 76 -6.92 7.16 3.05
N ILE A 77 -5.67 7.64 3.13
CA ILE A 77 -4.85 7.53 4.36
C ILE A 77 -5.51 8.27 5.52
N GLU A 78 -6.00 9.50 5.31
CA GLU A 78 -6.74 10.21 6.35
C GLU A 78 -8.01 9.45 6.77
N ASP A 79 -8.82 9.02 5.80
CA ASP A 79 -10.10 8.36 6.05
C ASP A 79 -9.94 7.04 6.84
N LYS A 80 -8.83 6.31 6.64
CA LYS A 80 -8.64 4.95 7.20
C LYS A 80 -7.64 4.86 8.35
N LEU A 81 -6.60 5.70 8.33
CA LEU A 81 -5.47 5.62 9.26
C LEU A 81 -5.31 6.88 10.12
N GLY A 82 -6.12 7.91 9.90
CA GLY A 82 -6.08 9.18 10.63
C GLY A 82 -5.22 10.25 9.94
N TYR A 83 -5.54 11.52 10.20
CA TYR A 83 -4.84 12.68 9.60
C TYR A 83 -3.33 12.63 9.88
N GLU A 84 -2.93 12.17 11.07
CA GLU A 84 -1.54 12.10 11.47
C GLU A 84 -0.71 11.17 10.57
N MET A 85 -1.30 10.11 10.00
CA MET A 85 -0.56 9.26 9.06
C MET A 85 -0.27 9.93 7.72
N THR A 86 -0.91 11.06 7.44
CA THR A 86 -0.65 11.81 6.22
C THR A 86 0.71 12.51 6.23
N THR A 87 1.32 12.73 7.41
CA THR A 87 2.72 13.19 7.50
C THR A 87 3.73 12.09 7.20
N ASN A 88 3.31 10.83 7.32
CA ASN A 88 4.14 9.65 7.07
C ASN A 88 3.88 9.05 5.66
N LEU A 89 3.08 9.73 4.83
CA LEU A 89 2.81 9.33 3.46
C LEU A 89 3.90 9.84 2.52
N ILE A 90 4.48 8.92 1.76
CA ILE A 90 5.46 9.19 0.70
C ILE A 90 4.86 8.71 -0.63
N ILE A 91 4.70 9.63 -1.57
CA ILE A 91 4.26 9.33 -2.93
C ILE A 91 5.48 9.41 -3.85
N CYS A 92 5.96 8.26 -4.33
CA CYS A 92 7.16 8.17 -5.16
C CYS A 92 7.00 7.11 -6.25
N SER A 93 7.31 7.46 -7.50
CA SER A 93 7.25 6.52 -8.63
C SER A 93 8.41 5.52 -8.66
N HIS A 94 9.51 5.80 -7.97
CA HIS A 94 10.71 4.94 -7.91
C HIS A 94 11.12 4.67 -6.46
N LYS A 95 10.63 3.57 -5.90
CA LYS A 95 10.79 3.17 -4.49
C LYS A 95 12.25 2.92 -4.10
N GLY A 96 13.10 2.45 -5.02
CA GLY A 96 14.53 2.23 -4.77
C GLY A 96 15.37 3.49 -4.52
N LEU A 97 14.80 4.69 -4.65
CA LEU A 97 15.47 5.93 -4.24
C LEU A 97 15.30 6.24 -2.74
N LEU A 98 14.45 5.46 -2.05
CA LEU A 98 14.15 5.65 -0.64
C LEU A 98 14.94 4.68 0.21
N LYS A 99 15.18 5.07 1.45
CA LYS A 99 15.92 4.30 2.45
C LYS A 99 14.98 3.81 3.54
N GLY A 100 15.20 2.57 3.98
CA GLY A 100 14.51 1.94 5.09
C GLY A 100 14.91 0.47 5.19
N ASP A 101 14.59 -0.17 6.31
CA ASP A 101 15.01 -1.54 6.59
C ASP A 101 14.12 -2.58 5.92
N ILE A 102 12.81 -2.27 5.78
CA ILE A 102 11.80 -3.19 5.26
C ILE A 102 10.83 -2.44 4.34
N LEU A 103 10.50 -3.05 3.20
CA LEU A 103 9.43 -2.63 2.30
C LEU A 103 8.43 -3.77 2.14
N ILE A 104 7.15 -3.51 2.44
CA ILE A 104 6.06 -4.47 2.22
C ILE A 104 5.32 -4.03 0.96
N ASP A 105 5.40 -4.84 -0.10
CA ASP A 105 4.89 -4.51 -1.43
C ASP A 105 4.23 -5.74 -2.08
N ASP A 106 3.15 -5.51 -2.82
CA ASP A 106 2.44 -6.53 -3.60
C ASP A 106 3.17 -6.91 -4.90
N HIS A 107 4.19 -6.14 -5.29
CA HIS A 107 4.99 -6.37 -6.48
C HIS A 107 6.47 -6.55 -6.15
N ALA A 108 7.12 -7.57 -6.70
CA ALA A 108 8.57 -7.73 -6.59
C ALA A 108 9.39 -6.72 -7.43
N SER A 109 8.83 -6.14 -8.50
CA SER A 109 9.56 -5.22 -9.39
C SER A 109 8.69 -4.24 -10.16
N GLY A 110 9.33 -3.24 -10.79
CA GLY A 110 8.72 -2.35 -11.80
C GLY A 110 8.41 -0.94 -11.34
N ARG A 111 8.44 -0.68 -10.01
CA ARG A 111 8.44 0.67 -9.42
C ARG A 111 9.69 0.91 -8.59
N GLY A 112 10.77 0.19 -8.86
CA GLY A 112 12.06 0.34 -8.20
C GLY A 112 12.18 -0.37 -6.86
N GLN A 113 11.17 -1.12 -6.40
CA GLN A 113 11.28 -1.90 -5.17
C GLN A 113 12.28 -3.06 -5.30
N GLU A 114 12.58 -3.53 -6.51
CA GLU A 114 13.66 -4.47 -6.80
C GLU A 114 15.07 -3.88 -6.54
N LEU A 115 15.15 -2.55 -6.40
CA LEU A 115 16.37 -1.81 -6.08
C LEU A 115 16.33 -1.23 -4.66
N PHE A 116 15.31 -1.56 -3.86
CA PHE A 116 15.26 -1.12 -2.47
C PHE A 116 16.35 -1.83 -1.67
N GLU A 117 17.18 -1.07 -0.96
CA GLU A 117 18.36 -1.61 -0.26
C GLU A 117 17.99 -2.50 0.94
N GLY A 118 16.83 -2.25 1.56
CA GLY A 118 16.31 -3.04 2.67
C GLY A 118 15.63 -4.35 2.22
N LYS A 119 15.07 -5.09 3.18
CA LYS A 119 14.34 -6.33 2.91
C LYS A 119 13.00 -6.04 2.24
N LEU A 120 12.77 -6.62 1.06
CA LEU A 120 11.45 -6.65 0.44
C LEU A 120 10.64 -7.84 0.97
N ILE A 121 9.47 -7.56 1.53
CA ILE A 121 8.42 -8.53 1.85
C ILE A 121 7.39 -8.46 0.72
N HIS A 122 7.29 -9.53 -0.07
CA HIS A 122 6.37 -9.61 -1.21
C HIS A 122 5.00 -10.08 -0.73
N PHE A 123 4.13 -9.13 -0.41
CA PHE A 123 2.81 -9.36 0.16
C PHE A 123 1.87 -10.03 -0.84
N GLY A 124 0.97 -10.90 -0.34
CA GLY A 124 0.03 -11.66 -1.16
C GLY A 124 0.65 -12.85 -1.90
N GLN A 125 1.89 -13.23 -1.58
CA GLN A 125 2.58 -14.42 -2.11
C GLN A 125 2.64 -15.55 -1.08
N GLU A 126 3.13 -16.73 -1.48
CA GLU A 126 3.17 -17.94 -0.65
C GLU A 126 3.80 -17.72 0.74
N ASP A 127 4.92 -16.99 0.81
CA ASP A 127 5.62 -16.73 2.10
C ASP A 127 4.93 -15.66 2.96
N TYR A 128 4.11 -14.78 2.36
CA TYR A 128 3.46 -13.65 3.03
C TYR A 128 2.05 -13.41 2.48
N PRO A 129 1.12 -14.37 2.64
CA PRO A 129 -0.19 -14.30 2.01
C PRO A 129 -1.09 -13.20 2.60
N ASP A 130 -0.82 -12.79 3.84
CA ASP A 130 -1.66 -11.88 4.61
C ASP A 130 -0.86 -11.09 5.67
N TRP A 131 -1.55 -10.18 6.35
CA TRP A 131 -0.97 -9.36 7.40
C TRP A 131 -0.61 -10.15 8.66
N GLU A 132 -1.29 -11.26 8.95
CA GLU A 132 -0.95 -12.10 10.10
C GLU A 132 0.45 -12.69 9.95
N THR A 133 0.75 -13.25 8.78
CA THR A 133 2.06 -13.82 8.46
C THR A 133 3.16 -12.75 8.48
N VAL A 134 2.88 -11.56 7.97
CA VAL A 134 3.80 -10.42 8.03
C VAL A 134 4.08 -10.01 9.48
N LEU A 135 3.06 -9.81 10.31
CA LEU A 135 3.23 -9.39 11.70
C LEU A 135 4.00 -10.42 12.53
N ASN A 136 3.75 -11.71 12.31
CA ASN A 136 4.50 -12.79 12.97
C ASN A 136 5.99 -12.74 12.60
N THR A 137 6.30 -12.54 11.31
CA THR A 137 7.68 -12.41 10.85
C THR A 137 8.37 -11.19 11.44
N LEU A 138 7.69 -10.05 11.49
CA LEU A 138 8.23 -8.79 12.00
C LEU A 138 8.46 -8.83 13.52
N SER A 139 7.57 -9.48 14.27
CA SER A 139 7.72 -9.66 15.71
C SER A 139 8.98 -10.48 16.04
N GLY A 140 9.25 -11.55 15.28
CA GLY A 140 10.45 -12.37 15.45
C GLY A 140 11.77 -11.68 15.07
N LEU A 141 11.75 -10.49 14.44
CA LEU A 141 12.94 -9.69 14.16
C LEU A 141 13.32 -8.74 15.31
N LEU A 142 12.43 -8.56 16.29
CA LEU A 142 12.58 -7.62 17.40
C LEU A 142 12.89 -8.32 18.75
N GLU A 143 12.86 -9.65 18.78
CA GLU A 143 13.38 -10.48 19.88
C GLU A 143 14.89 -10.71 19.72
#